data_AF-A0A7Y5C1L2-F1
#
_entry.id   AF-A0A7Y5C1L2-F1
#
_cell.length_a   1.000
_cell.length_b   1.000
_cell.length_c   1.000
_cell.angle_alpha   90.00
_cell.angle_beta   90.00
_cell.angle_gamma   90.00
#
_symmetry.space_group_name_H-M   'P 1'
#
loop_
_entity.id
_entity.type
_entity.pdbx_description
1 polymer ?
#
loop_
_entity_poly.entity_id
_entity_poly.type
_entity_poly.pdbx_seq_one_letter_code
_entity_poly.pdbx_strand_id
1 'polypeptide(L)'
;MIPKILLTLFACIFFQNVKSQEAEIIVSTDSIVAEINALPLKKEESLFIEFSTAAGIATPYSYKKEVVKVARNLQLPYGIWQTTYYYQNGKLILIEDIEETHLVNENGDLDYSSKEQNYCGHFYFSNHVLISSKEKGEKRNTSETVFNEQMELIQSRLYCNGF
;
A
#
# COMPACT_ATOMS: atom_id res chain seq x y z
N MET A 1 10.21 8.50 47.79
CA MET A 1 11.10 7.69 46.92
C MET A 1 10.28 6.53 46.36
N ILE A 2 9.83 6.62 45.10
CA ILE A 2 9.18 5.49 44.43
C ILE A 2 10.29 4.53 43.98
N PRO A 3 10.21 3.23 44.30
CA PRO A 3 11.27 2.28 43.96
C PRO A 3 11.36 2.13 42.44
N LYS A 4 12.57 2.35 41.88
CA LYS A 4 12.87 2.27 40.44
C LYS A 4 12.39 0.96 39.77
N ILE A 5 12.21 -0.11 40.55
CA ILE A 5 11.76 -1.43 40.07
C ILE A 5 10.28 -1.42 39.64
N LEU A 6 9.44 -0.59 40.26
CA LEU A 6 8.00 -0.55 39.94
C LEU A 6 7.72 0.16 38.60
N LEU A 7 8.59 1.10 38.20
CA LEU A 7 8.47 1.85 36.94
C LEU A 7 8.81 0.96 35.73
N THR A 8 9.81 0.07 35.86
CA THR A 8 10.26 -0.81 34.78
C THR A 8 9.24 -1.90 34.44
N LEU A 9 8.53 -2.45 35.44
CA LEU A 9 7.50 -3.46 35.24
C LEU A 9 6.26 -2.91 34.52
N PHE A 10 5.89 -1.66 34.80
CA PHE A 10 4.76 -1.02 34.13
C PHE A 10 5.05 -0.79 32.64
N ALA A 11 6.24 -0.30 32.29
CA ALA A 11 6.61 -0.08 30.89
C ALA A 11 6.51 -1.36 30.03
N CYS A 12 6.97 -2.51 30.53
CA CYS A 12 6.92 -3.77 29.79
C CYS A 12 5.49 -4.22 29.44
N ILE A 13 4.52 -4.03 30.34
CA ILE A 13 3.13 -4.45 30.12
C ILE A 13 2.47 -3.61 29.01
N PHE A 14 2.73 -2.29 28.98
CA PHE A 14 2.19 -1.42 27.94
C PHE A 14 2.77 -1.76 26.55
N PHE A 15 4.08 -2.03 26.46
CA PHE A 15 4.70 -2.40 25.17
C PHE A 15 4.19 -3.74 24.62
N GLN A 16 3.91 -4.72 25.48
CA GLN A 16 3.35 -6.00 25.03
C GLN A 16 1.92 -5.85 24.49
N ASN A 17 1.09 -5.02 25.15
CA ASN A 17 -0.28 -4.77 24.69
C ASN A 17 -0.33 -4.07 23.33
N VAL A 18 0.55 -3.10 23.07
CA VAL A 18 0.59 -2.40 21.77
C VAL A 18 0.95 -3.36 20.63
N LYS A 19 1.97 -4.21 20.80
CA LYS A 19 2.35 -5.18 19.77
C LYS A 19 1.26 -6.22 19.49
N SER A 20 0.51 -6.62 20.52
CA SER A 20 -0.61 -7.54 20.37
C SER A 20 -1.75 -6.94 19.55
N GLN A 21 -2.07 -5.65 19.79
CA GLN A 21 -3.11 -4.95 19.02
C GLN A 21 -2.70 -4.72 17.57
N GLU A 22 -1.44 -4.38 17.30
CA GLU A 22 -0.93 -4.22 15.93
C GLU A 22 -1.06 -5.52 15.13
N ALA A 23 -0.65 -6.65 15.73
CA ALA A 23 -0.75 -7.96 15.08
C ALA A 23 -2.21 -8.36 14.76
N GLU A 24 -3.15 -8.08 15.66
CA GLU A 24 -4.57 -8.33 15.44
C GLU A 24 -5.12 -7.49 14.28
N ILE A 25 -4.77 -6.20 14.23
CA ILE A 25 -5.21 -5.31 13.14
C ILE A 25 -4.66 -5.79 11.80
N ILE A 26 -3.38 -6.19 11.74
CA ILE A 26 -2.75 -6.73 10.52
C ILE A 26 -3.51 -7.97 10.02
N VAL A 27 -3.75 -8.95 10.90
CA VAL A 27 -4.46 -10.20 10.52
C VAL A 27 -5.88 -9.90 10.04
N SER A 28 -6.58 -8.98 10.71
CA SER A 28 -7.91 -8.56 10.28
C SER A 28 -7.89 -7.86 8.92
N THR A 29 -6.89 -7.00 8.67
CA THR A 29 -6.71 -6.28 7.41
C THR A 29 -6.40 -7.23 6.27
N ASP A 30 -5.47 -8.17 6.46
CA ASP A 30 -5.13 -9.20 5.47
C ASP A 30 -6.37 -10.04 5.11
N SER A 31 -7.23 -10.35 6.10
CA SER A 31 -8.49 -11.07 5.87
C SER A 31 -9.49 -10.24 5.06
N ILE A 32 -9.67 -8.96 5.39
CA ILE A 32 -10.55 -8.03 4.64
C ILE A 32 -10.07 -7.87 3.19
N VAL A 33 -8.76 -7.78 2.98
CA VAL A 33 -8.16 -7.66 1.64
C VAL A 33 -8.40 -8.92 0.82
N ALA A 34 -8.26 -10.10 1.42
CA ALA A 34 -8.61 -11.36 0.79
C ALA A 34 -10.10 -11.42 0.41
N GLU A 35 -10.99 -10.96 1.29
CA GLU A 35 -12.41 -10.84 0.99
C GLU A 35 -12.67 -9.88 -0.19
N ILE A 36 -12.09 -8.67 -0.16
CA ILE A 36 -12.23 -7.68 -1.24
C ILE A 36 -11.79 -8.27 -2.59
N ASN A 37 -10.67 -8.99 -2.61
CA ASN A 37 -10.14 -9.60 -3.84
C ASN A 37 -10.99 -10.77 -4.35
N ALA A 38 -11.82 -11.38 -3.51
CA ALA A 38 -12.79 -12.41 -3.91
C ALA A 38 -14.13 -11.83 -4.39
N LEU A 39 -14.39 -10.53 -4.21
CA LEU A 39 -15.63 -9.89 -4.66
C LEU A 39 -15.69 -9.74 -6.19
N PRO A 40 -16.88 -9.77 -6.79
CA PRO A 40 -17.08 -9.45 -8.20
C PRO A 40 -17.01 -7.92 -8.40
N LEU A 41 -15.79 -7.38 -8.43
CA LEU A 41 -15.56 -5.94 -8.52
C LEU A 41 -15.92 -5.38 -9.90
N LYS A 42 -16.62 -4.25 -9.93
CA LYS A 42 -16.82 -3.46 -11.14
C LYS A 42 -15.62 -2.52 -11.32
N LYS A 43 -14.91 -2.68 -12.44
CA LYS A 43 -13.91 -1.72 -12.87
C LYS A 43 -14.61 -0.44 -13.33
N GLU A 44 -14.25 0.68 -12.74
CA GLU A 44 -14.72 2.00 -13.20
C GLU A 44 -13.77 2.57 -14.25
N GLU A 45 -14.20 3.62 -14.95
CA GLU A 45 -13.33 4.31 -15.90
C GLU A 45 -12.04 4.76 -15.21
N SER A 46 -10.91 4.43 -15.84
CA SER A 46 -9.60 4.73 -15.28
C SER A 46 -9.38 6.23 -15.26
N LEU A 47 -8.89 6.73 -14.13
CA LEU A 47 -8.44 8.12 -14.02
C LEU A 47 -6.95 8.17 -14.36
N PHE A 48 -6.60 8.97 -15.35
CA PHE A 48 -5.20 9.31 -15.57
C PHE A 48 -4.76 10.22 -14.41
N ILE A 49 -3.74 9.79 -13.66
CA ILE A 49 -3.18 10.59 -12.58
C ILE A 49 -1.74 10.91 -12.94
N GLU A 50 -1.54 12.17 -13.30
CA GLU A 50 -0.23 12.75 -13.59
C GLU A 50 0.40 13.18 -12.26
N PHE A 51 1.49 12.52 -11.88
CA PHE A 51 2.33 12.95 -10.76
C PHE A 51 3.59 13.62 -11.30
N SER A 52 4.16 14.55 -10.53
CA SER A 52 5.32 15.42 -10.85
C SER A 52 6.54 14.69 -11.45
N THR A 53 6.63 13.37 -11.27
CA THR A 53 7.79 12.56 -11.64
C THR A 53 7.48 11.26 -12.39
N ALA A 54 6.21 10.81 -12.47
CA ALA A 54 5.82 9.64 -13.27
C ALA A 54 4.29 9.54 -13.43
N ALA A 55 3.81 9.68 -14.67
CA ALA A 55 2.40 9.49 -15.01
C ALA A 55 2.02 8.00 -14.98
N GLY A 56 0.96 7.66 -14.25
CA GLY A 56 0.44 6.29 -14.17
C GLY A 56 -1.07 6.25 -14.33
N ILE A 57 -1.60 5.07 -14.68
CA ILE A 57 -3.06 4.88 -14.81
C ILE A 57 -3.56 4.34 -13.48
N ALA A 58 -4.47 5.07 -12.83
CA ALA A 58 -5.18 4.60 -11.65
C ALA A 58 -6.56 4.07 -12.04
N THR A 59 -6.86 2.86 -11.61
CA THR A 59 -8.10 2.16 -11.90
C THR A 59 -8.87 1.92 -10.59
N PRO A 60 -10.00 2.60 -10.38
CA PRO A 60 -10.89 2.30 -9.27
C PRO A 60 -11.69 1.03 -9.53
N TYR A 61 -11.92 0.27 -8.46
CA TYR A 61 -12.74 -0.93 -8.42
C TYR A 61 -13.79 -0.78 -7.32
N SER A 62 -15.05 -0.92 -7.72
CA SER A 62 -16.19 -0.71 -6.85
C SER A 62 -16.97 -1.99 -6.59
N TYR A 63 -17.53 -2.11 -5.39
CA TYR A 63 -18.51 -3.13 -5.03
C TYR A 63 -19.70 -2.46 -4.34
N LYS A 64 -20.93 -2.78 -4.77
CA LYS A 64 -22.15 -2.15 -4.26
C LYS A 64 -22.13 -0.60 -4.26
N LYS A 65 -21.52 -0.01 -5.30
CA LYS A 65 -21.32 1.45 -5.49
C LYS A 65 -20.28 2.10 -4.55
N GLU A 66 -19.54 1.31 -3.78
CA GLU A 66 -18.42 1.81 -2.96
C GLU A 66 -17.09 1.42 -3.59
N VAL A 67 -16.13 2.35 -3.66
CA VAL A 67 -14.76 2.04 -4.05
C VAL A 67 -14.09 1.27 -2.92
N VAL A 68 -13.66 0.05 -3.22
CA VAL A 68 -13.00 -0.85 -2.25
C VAL A 68 -11.53 -1.08 -2.59
N LYS A 69 -11.14 -0.79 -3.84
CA LYS A 69 -9.76 -0.93 -4.31
C LYS A 69 -9.45 0.10 -5.38
N VAL A 70 -8.25 0.68 -5.35
CA VAL A 70 -7.69 1.47 -6.46
C VAL A 70 -6.35 0.87 -6.82
N ALA A 71 -6.18 0.42 -8.07
CA ALA A 71 -4.91 -0.11 -8.55
C ALA A 71 -4.25 0.90 -9.49
N ARG A 72 -3.02 1.30 -9.17
CA ARG A 72 -2.19 2.15 -10.01
C ARG A 72 -1.09 1.30 -10.62
N ASN A 73 -0.93 1.41 -11.94
CA ASN A 73 0.16 0.78 -12.67
C ASN A 73 0.99 1.85 -13.38
N LEU A 74 2.30 1.75 -13.22
CA LEU A 74 3.30 2.54 -13.91
C LEU A 74 4.23 1.58 -14.66
N GLN A 75 4.13 1.59 -15.99
CA GLN A 75 5.02 0.84 -16.85
C GLN A 75 6.29 1.64 -17.08
N LEU A 76 7.43 1.05 -16.78
CA LEU A 76 8.76 1.64 -16.97
C LEU A 76 9.55 0.80 -17.98
N PRO A 77 10.57 1.36 -18.64
CA PRO A 77 11.42 0.58 -19.54
C PRO A 77 12.08 -0.61 -18.86
N TYR A 78 12.39 -0.50 -17.56
CA TYR A 78 13.11 -1.50 -16.79
C TYR A 78 12.22 -2.38 -15.90
N GLY A 79 10.89 -2.17 -15.92
CA GLY A 79 10.01 -2.88 -15.00
C GLY A 79 8.62 -2.28 -14.87
N ILE A 80 7.94 -2.70 -13.81
CA ILE A 80 6.59 -2.25 -13.47
C ILE A 80 6.56 -1.87 -12.00
N TRP A 81 5.96 -0.72 -11.72
CA TRP A 81 5.52 -0.38 -10.37
C TRP A 81 4.00 -0.47 -10.29
N GLN A 82 3.53 -1.25 -9.33
CA GLN A 82 2.12 -1.40 -9.03
C GLN A 82 1.88 -0.97 -7.59
N THR A 83 0.96 -0.03 -7.40
CA THR A 83 0.50 0.36 -6.07
C THR A 83 -1.00 0.14 -5.97
N THR A 84 -1.44 -0.68 -5.01
CA THR A 84 -2.84 -0.99 -4.78
C THR A 84 -3.27 -0.44 -3.42
N TYR A 85 -4.34 0.34 -3.43
CA TYR A 85 -4.93 0.95 -2.24
C TYR A 85 -6.23 0.21 -1.91
N TYR A 86 -6.36 -0.28 -0.69
CA TYR A 86 -7.56 -0.98 -0.23
C TYR A 86 -8.34 -0.14 0.76
N TYR A 87 -9.66 -0.13 0.58
CA TYR A 87 -10.58 0.67 1.38
C TYR A 87 -11.64 -0.22 2.02
N GLN A 88 -11.98 0.09 3.27
CA GLN A 88 -13.11 -0.47 3.96
C GLN A 88 -13.97 0.66 4.51
N ASN A 89 -15.26 0.70 4.15
CA ASN A 89 -16.19 1.75 4.55
C ASN A 89 -15.64 3.16 4.23
N GLY A 90 -15.03 3.33 3.05
CA GLY A 90 -14.41 4.58 2.60
C GLY A 90 -13.09 4.95 3.30
N LYS A 91 -12.56 4.12 4.20
CA LYS A 91 -11.29 4.36 4.89
C LYS A 91 -10.18 3.51 4.30
N LEU A 92 -9.01 4.11 4.06
CA LEU A 92 -7.81 3.38 3.65
C LEU A 92 -7.35 2.45 4.78
N ILE A 93 -7.16 1.16 4.47
CA ILE A 93 -6.72 0.14 5.43
C ILE A 93 -5.38 -0.50 5.06
N LEU A 94 -5.05 -0.58 3.77
CA LEU A 94 -3.80 -1.16 3.28
C LEU A 94 -3.35 -0.46 2.00
N ILE A 95 -2.04 -0.27 1.87
CA ILE A 95 -1.36 -0.06 0.59
C ILE A 95 -0.45 -1.25 0.34
N GLU A 96 -0.61 -1.90 -0.81
CA GLU A 96 0.36 -2.86 -1.34
C GLU A 96 1.17 -2.17 -2.45
N ASP A 97 2.48 -2.11 -2.30
CA ASP A 97 3.39 -1.51 -3.27
C ASP A 97 4.39 -2.56 -3.77
N ILE A 98 4.38 -2.81 -5.08
CA ILE A 98 5.15 -3.87 -5.72
C ILE A 98 6.01 -3.27 -6.83
N GLU A 99 7.30 -3.62 -6.82
CA GLU A 99 8.22 -3.33 -7.91
C GLU A 99 8.71 -4.63 -8.53
N GLU A 100 8.41 -4.79 -9.81
CA GLU A 100 8.91 -5.87 -10.65
C GLU A 100 9.90 -5.29 -11.66
N THR A 101 10.95 -6.03 -11.98
CA THR A 101 11.91 -5.61 -13.00
C THR A 101 12.11 -6.68 -14.05
N HIS A 102 12.28 -6.25 -15.29
CA HIS A 102 12.63 -7.14 -16.38
C HIS A 102 13.99 -7.77 -16.13
N LEU A 103 14.08 -9.09 -16.33
CA LEU A 103 15.36 -9.80 -16.26
C LEU A 103 16.21 -9.46 -17.49
N VAL A 104 17.51 -9.72 -17.40
CA VAL A 104 18.44 -9.58 -18.52
C VAL A 104 18.71 -10.97 -19.08
N ASN A 105 18.55 -11.15 -20.39
CA ASN A 105 18.82 -12.41 -21.07
C ASN A 105 20.33 -12.63 -21.31
N GLU A 106 20.68 -13.78 -21.89
CA GLU A 106 22.08 -14.15 -22.17
C GLU A 106 22.81 -13.16 -23.10
N ASN A 107 22.09 -12.37 -23.89
CA ASN A 107 22.65 -11.36 -24.80
C ASN A 107 22.86 -9.99 -24.13
N GLY A 108 22.45 -9.82 -22.86
CA GLY A 108 22.49 -8.52 -22.19
C GLY A 108 21.27 -7.64 -22.44
N ASP A 109 20.24 -8.13 -23.14
CA ASP A 109 19.01 -7.39 -23.42
C ASP A 109 17.95 -7.62 -22.33
N LEU A 110 17.05 -6.64 -22.15
CA LEU A 110 15.88 -6.80 -21.27
C LEU A 110 14.91 -7.84 -21.84
N ASP A 111 14.61 -8.86 -21.04
CA ASP A 111 13.55 -9.83 -21.30
C ASP A 111 12.22 -9.32 -20.74
N TYR A 112 11.36 -8.79 -21.61
CA TYR A 112 10.05 -8.29 -21.22
C TYR A 112 9.05 -9.39 -20.85
N SER A 113 9.37 -10.66 -21.14
CA SER A 113 8.53 -11.81 -20.79
C SER A 113 8.82 -12.34 -19.37
N SER A 114 10.01 -12.08 -18.84
CA SER A 114 10.44 -12.53 -17.52
C SER A 114 10.58 -11.34 -16.58
N LYS A 115 10.07 -11.50 -15.36
CA LYS A 115 10.15 -10.47 -14.32
C LYS A 115 10.54 -11.08 -12.99
N GLU A 116 11.24 -10.29 -12.20
CA GLU A 116 11.54 -10.59 -10.81
C GLU A 116 10.95 -9.50 -9.92
N GLN A 117 10.33 -9.89 -8.81
CA GLN A 117 9.85 -8.96 -7.80
C GLN A 117 11.02 -8.54 -6.89
N ASN A 118 11.45 -7.28 -7.01
CA ASN A 118 12.58 -6.75 -6.24
C ASN A 118 12.14 -6.06 -4.96
N TYR A 119 10.89 -5.60 -4.90
CA TYR A 119 10.34 -4.98 -3.71
C TYR A 119 8.85 -5.31 -3.56
N CYS A 120 8.44 -5.51 -2.32
CA CYS A 120 7.04 -5.57 -1.90
C CYS A 120 6.90 -4.93 -0.53
N GLY A 121 6.04 -3.92 -0.44
CA GLY A 121 5.71 -3.20 0.79
C GLY A 121 4.22 -3.29 1.09
N HIS A 122 3.88 -3.69 2.32
CA HIS A 122 2.54 -3.63 2.86
C HIS A 122 2.50 -2.56 3.95
N PHE A 123 1.67 -1.54 3.77
CA PHE A 123 1.53 -0.42 4.70
C PHE A 123 0.12 -0.41 5.28
N TYR A 124 0.00 -0.69 6.56
CA TYR A 124 -1.27 -0.88 7.25
C TYR A 124 -1.71 0.42 7.90
N PHE A 125 -2.98 0.80 7.73
CA PHE A 125 -3.52 2.06 8.22
C PHE A 125 -4.71 1.86 9.16
N SER A 126 -4.80 2.73 10.16
CA SER A 126 -6.00 2.88 11.01
C SER A 126 -6.31 4.35 11.18
N ASN A 127 -7.52 4.76 10.79
CA ASN A 127 -7.96 6.16 10.80
C ASN A 127 -6.95 7.12 10.15
N HIS A 128 -6.44 6.77 8.96
CA HIS A 128 -5.44 7.53 8.20
C HIS A 128 -4.04 7.60 8.81
N VAL A 129 -3.79 6.91 9.93
CA VAL A 129 -2.47 6.82 10.54
C VAL A 129 -1.83 5.49 10.14
N LEU A 130 -0.58 5.54 9.66
CA LEU A 130 0.23 4.34 9.43
C LEU A 130 0.49 3.67 10.78
N ILE A 131 0.05 2.42 10.93
CA ILE A 131 0.20 1.64 12.18
C ILE A 131 1.33 0.61 12.07
N SER A 132 1.62 0.10 10.88
CA SER A 132 2.62 -0.93 10.65
C SER A 132 3.06 -0.94 9.19
N SER A 133 4.27 -1.42 8.94
CA SER A 133 4.73 -1.77 7.60
C SER A 133 5.46 -3.12 7.58
N LYS A 134 5.31 -3.86 6.49
CA LYS A 134 6.11 -5.05 6.19
C LYS A 134 6.71 -4.87 4.81
N GLU A 135 8.02 -4.91 4.73
CA GLU A 135 8.74 -4.68 3.48
C GLU A 135 9.69 -5.85 3.20
N LYS A 136 9.79 -6.24 1.94
CA LYS A 136 10.74 -7.23 1.45
C LYS A 136 11.42 -6.69 0.21
N GLY A 137 12.75 -6.73 0.20
CA GLY A 137 13.58 -6.27 -0.91
C GLY A 137 13.97 -4.80 -0.80
N GLU A 138 14.45 -4.21 -1.89
CA GLU A 138 14.96 -2.83 -1.92
C GLU A 138 14.31 -2.06 -3.06
N LYS A 139 13.66 -0.95 -2.73
CA LYS A 139 12.99 -0.08 -3.70
C LYS A 139 14.02 0.73 -4.49
N ARG A 140 13.99 0.70 -5.83
CA ARG A 140 15.05 1.36 -6.64
C ARG A 140 15.09 2.88 -6.51
N ASN A 141 13.96 3.51 -6.23
CA ASN A 141 13.85 4.96 -6.15
C ASN A 141 13.13 5.36 -4.86
N THR A 142 13.91 5.69 -3.84
CA THR A 142 13.46 6.31 -2.60
C THR A 142 13.66 7.82 -2.70
N SER A 143 12.70 8.52 -3.28
CA SER A 143 12.44 9.86 -2.75
C SER A 143 11.15 9.79 -1.94
N GLU A 144 11.31 9.90 -0.63
CA GLU A 144 10.24 9.99 0.38
C GLU A 144 9.19 11.04 -0.03
N THR A 145 9.62 12.07 -0.76
CA THR A 145 8.81 13.10 -1.42
C THR A 145 7.73 12.52 -2.34
N VAL A 146 8.03 11.51 -3.15
CA VAL A 146 7.09 10.94 -4.12
C VAL A 146 5.99 10.12 -3.42
N PHE A 147 6.28 9.49 -2.29
CA PHE A 147 5.27 8.76 -1.52
C PHE A 147 4.29 9.73 -0.82
N ASN A 148 4.80 10.80 -0.21
CA ASN A 148 3.98 11.78 0.49
C ASN A 148 3.08 12.58 -0.48
N GLU A 149 3.61 13.01 -1.63
CA GLU A 149 2.83 13.68 -2.68
C GLU A 149 1.71 12.77 -3.23
N GLN A 150 1.95 11.45 -3.33
CA GLN A 150 0.94 10.49 -3.81
C GLN A 150 -0.23 10.35 -2.83
N MET A 151 0.05 10.35 -1.53
CA MET A 151 -0.97 10.23 -0.49
C MET A 151 -1.90 11.45 -0.43
N GLU A 152 -1.35 12.66 -0.52
CA GLU A 152 -2.16 13.90 -0.50
C GLU A 152 -3.09 14.03 -1.72
N LEU A 153 -2.65 13.56 -2.90
CA LEU A 153 -3.40 13.72 -4.14
C LEU A 153 -4.55 12.70 -4.28
N ILE A 154 -4.35 11.47 -3.80
CA ILE A 154 -5.41 10.45 -3.74
C ILE A 154 -6.49 10.87 -2.75
N GLN A 155 -6.08 11.36 -1.57
CA GLN A 155 -7.02 11.89 -0.59
C GLN A 155 -7.81 13.07 -1.16
N SER A 156 -7.13 14.08 -1.72
CA SER A 156 -7.84 15.26 -2.27
C SER A 156 -8.81 14.89 -3.40
N ARG A 157 -8.48 13.95 -4.29
CA ARG A 157 -9.40 13.58 -5.39
C ARG A 157 -10.54 12.66 -4.98
N LEU A 158 -10.35 11.79 -3.99
CA LEU A 158 -11.43 10.94 -3.45
C LEU A 158 -12.41 11.75 -2.59
N TYR A 159 -11.93 12.79 -1.88
CA TYR A 159 -12.80 13.66 -1.06
C TYR A 159 -13.43 14.84 -1.83
N CYS A 160 -12.83 15.31 -2.93
CA CYS A 160 -13.41 16.41 -3.72
C CYS A 160 -14.49 15.97 -4.72
N ASN A 161 -14.53 14.70 -5.12
CA ASN A 161 -15.58 14.17 -5.99
C ASN A 161 -16.64 13.43 -5.15
N GLY A 162 -17.36 14.15 -4.29
CA GLY A 162 -18.44 13.57 -3.48
C GLY A 162 -19.37 12.71 -4.33
N PHE A 163 -19.22 11.39 -4.18
CA PHE A 163 -20.13 10.37 -4.67
C PHE A 163 -21.05 9.95 -3.52
#